data_AF-A0A8I1PNZ6-F1
#
_entry.id   AF-A0A8I1PNZ6-F1
#
_cell.length_a   1.000
_cell.length_b   1.000
_cell.length_c   1.000
_cell.angle_alpha   90.00
_cell.angle_beta   90.00
_cell.angle_gamma   90.00
#
_symmetry.space_group_name_H-M   'P 1'
#
loop_
_entity.id
_entity.type
_entity.pdbx_description
1 polymer ?
#
loop_
_entity_poly.entity_id
_entity_poly.type
_entity_poly.pdbx_seq_one_letter_code
_entity_poly.pdbx_strand_id
1 'polypeptide(L)'
;MESSETNLIISLALIPVVIWLQVWVRKRRSRRRNESGQQEFDSLGATLLSAIIEGGAVISSLILIIWIMGGILRYLFPVIFNAK
;
A
#
# COMPACT_ATOMS: atom_id res chain seq x y z
N MET A 1 14.65 13.44 -18.37
CA MET A 1 13.51 14.04 -17.65
C MET A 1 12.32 13.13 -17.94
N GLU A 2 11.80 12.39 -16.96
CA GLU A 2 10.56 11.64 -17.21
C GLU A 2 9.43 12.64 -17.47
N SER A 3 8.63 12.41 -18.51
CA SER A 3 7.51 13.29 -18.82
C SER A 3 6.43 13.15 -17.73
N SER A 4 5.61 14.19 -17.57
CA SER A 4 4.46 14.16 -16.65
C SER A 4 3.54 12.96 -16.93
N GLU A 5 3.46 12.54 -18.20
CA GLU A 5 2.67 11.39 -18.65
C GLU A 5 3.25 10.06 -18.15
N THR A 6 4.58 9.89 -18.22
CA THR A 6 5.26 8.69 -17.69
C THR A 6 5.02 8.55 -16.19
N ASN A 7 5.13 9.65 -15.43
CA ASN A 7 4.84 9.67 -14.00
C ASN A 7 3.39 9.29 -13.69
N LEU A 8 2.43 9.76 -14.50
CA LEU A 8 1.02 9.39 -14.36
C LEU A 8 0.82 7.89 -14.57
N ILE A 9 1.40 7.33 -15.64
CA ILE A 9 1.27 5.90 -15.96
C ILE A 9 1.85 5.04 -14.82
N ILE A 10 3.02 5.40 -14.29
CA ILE A 10 3.63 4.71 -13.15
C ILE A 10 2.72 4.80 -11.92
N SER A 11 2.19 5.98 -11.60
CA SER A 11 1.26 6.14 -10.47
C SER A 11 0.02 5.26 -10.60
N LEU A 12 -0.56 5.18 -11.80
CA LEU A 12 -1.72 4.32 -12.06
C LEU A 12 -1.37 2.83 -11.93
N ALA A 13 -0.20 2.42 -12.41
CA ALA A 13 0.28 1.05 -12.30
C ALA A 13 0.58 0.62 -10.85
N LEU A 14 0.89 1.57 -9.95
CA LEU A 14 1.12 1.30 -8.54
C LEU A 14 -0.18 1.09 -7.73
N ILE A 15 -1.34 1.52 -8.21
CA ILE A 15 -2.63 1.35 -7.50
C ILE A 15 -2.95 -0.13 -7.27
N PRO A 16 -2.89 -1.03 -8.28
CA PRO A 16 -3.06 -2.47 -8.06
C PRO A 16 -2.09 -3.06 -7.03
N VAL A 17 -0.84 -2.57 -6.98
CA VAL A 17 0.18 -3.04 -6.05
C VAL A 17 -0.22 -2.72 -4.60
N VAL A 18 -0.70 -1.50 -4.36
CA VAL A 18 -1.19 -1.09 -3.03
C VAL A 18 -2.40 -1.93 -2.62
N ILE A 19 -3.36 -2.14 -3.52
CA ILE A 19 -4.54 -2.98 -3.24
C ILE A 19 -4.11 -4.41 -2.89
N TRP A 20 -3.18 -4.98 -3.66
CA TRP A 20 -2.66 -6.31 -3.43
C TRP A 20 -1.97 -6.44 -2.07
N LEU A 21 -1.15 -5.46 -1.67
CA LEU A 21 -0.50 -5.43 -0.35
C LEU A 21 -1.54 -5.41 0.78
N GLN A 22 -2.58 -4.57 0.67
CA GLN A 22 -3.63 -4.49 1.68
C GLN A 22 -4.44 -5.78 1.79
N VAL A 23 -4.79 -6.39 0.65
CA VAL A 23 -5.46 -7.70 0.61
C VAL A 23 -4.57 -8.78 1.22
N TRP A 24 -3.26 -8.76 0.94
CA TRP A 24 -2.31 -9.70 1.49
C TRP A 24 -2.19 -9.57 3.01
N VAL A 25 -2.06 -8.34 3.55
CA VAL A 25 -2.06 -8.09 5.00
C VAL A 25 -3.35 -8.60 5.65
N ARG A 26 -4.51 -8.31 5.04
CA ARG A 26 -5.81 -8.78 5.52
C ARG A 26 -5.90 -10.31 5.52
N LYS A 27 -5.45 -10.97 4.45
CA LYS A 27 -5.43 -12.44 4.32
C LYS A 27 -4.48 -13.06 5.36
N ARG A 28 -3.31 -12.45 5.59
CA ARG A 28 -2.35 -12.92 6.60
C ARG A 28 -2.91 -12.79 8.01
N ARG A 29 -3.57 -11.68 8.33
CA ARG A 29 -4.29 -11.51 9.61
C ARG A 29 -5.41 -12.54 9.78
N SER A 30 -6.18 -12.80 8.72
CA SER A 30 -7.27 -13.78 8.74
C SER A 30 -6.78 -15.22 8.94
N ARG A 31 -5.64 -15.59 8.33
CA ARG A 31 -5.05 -16.94 8.48
C ARG A 31 -4.55 -17.26 9.89
N ARG A 32 -4.36 -16.26 10.76
CA ARG A 32 -3.95 -16.45 12.17
C ARG A 32 -5.12 -16.57 13.14
N ARG A 33 -6.36 -16.50 12.64
CA ARG A 33 -7.56 -16.76 13.44
C ARG A 33 -7.97 -18.21 13.21
N ASN A 34 -8.24 -18.94 14.29
CA ASN A 34 -8.77 -20.31 14.21
C ASN A 34 -10.27 -20.31 13.86
N GLU A 35 -10.88 -21.49 13.76
CA GLU A 35 -12.31 -21.67 13.43
C GLU A 35 -13.26 -21.03 14.48
N SER A 36 -12.79 -20.82 15.71
CA SER A 36 -13.52 -20.12 16.78
C SER A 36 -13.21 -18.62 16.85
N GLY A 37 -12.42 -18.07 15.92
CA GLY A 37 -12.05 -16.66 15.84
C GLY A 37 -10.97 -16.21 16.83
N GLN A 38 -10.44 -17.13 17.63
CA GLN A 38 -9.35 -16.87 18.58
C GLN A 38 -8.01 -16.86 17.83
N GLN A 39 -7.10 -16.01 18.30
CA GLN A 39 -5.77 -15.87 17.71
C GLN A 39 -4.84 -16.89 18.36
N GLU A 40 -4.37 -17.88 17.59
CA GLU A 40 -3.39 -18.85 18.07
C GLU A 40 -2.02 -18.15 18.19
N PHE A 41 -1.68 -17.73 19.40
CA PHE A 41 -0.37 -17.19 19.73
C PHE A 41 0.53 -18.32 20.21
N ASP A 42 1.17 -19.01 19.27
CA ASP A 42 2.10 -20.11 19.55
C ASP A 42 3.38 -19.60 20.27
N SER A 43 3.76 -18.33 20.08
CA SER A 43 4.86 -17.67 20.82
C SER A 43 4.86 -16.13 20.73
N LEU A 44 5.46 -15.47 21.73
CA LEU A 44 5.69 -14.01 21.74
C LEU A 44 6.62 -13.56 20.59
N GLY A 45 7.63 -14.37 20.25
CA GLY A 45 8.56 -14.08 19.14
C GLY A 45 7.88 -14.09 17.76
N ALA A 46 7.03 -15.09 17.51
CA ALA A 46 6.24 -15.14 16.28
C ALA A 46 5.26 -13.96 16.18
N THR A 47 4.74 -13.50 17.32
CA THR A 47 3.86 -12.32 17.40
C THR A 47 4.59 -11.05 16.99
N LEU A 48 5.78 -10.80 17.55
CA LEU A 48 6.58 -9.62 17.24
C LEU A 48 6.99 -9.59 15.76
N LEU A 49 7.54 -10.69 15.25
CA LEU A 49 7.96 -10.77 13.84
C LEU A 49 6.78 -10.53 12.90
N SER A 50 5.61 -11.08 13.23
CA SER A 50 4.44 -10.89 12.39
C SER A 50 3.84 -9.49 12.50
N ALA A 51 3.97 -8.81 13.64
CA ALA A 51 3.59 -7.41 13.79
C ALA A 51 4.49 -6.51 12.94
N ILE A 52 5.80 -6.77 12.91
CA ILE A 52 6.77 -6.04 12.07
C ILE A 52 6.45 -6.21 10.59
N ILE A 53 6.19 -7.43 10.14
CA ILE A 53 5.88 -7.71 8.72
C ILE A 53 4.59 -7.02 8.29
N GLU A 54 3.53 -7.12 9.10
CA GLU A 54 2.24 -6.50 8.77
C GLU A 54 2.27 -4.99 8.90
N GLY A 55 2.91 -4.48 9.96
CA GLY A 55 3.12 -3.04 10.14
C GLY A 55 3.94 -2.45 8.99
N GLY A 56 5.03 -3.12 8.60
CA GLY A 56 5.86 -2.72 7.47
C GLY A 56 5.07 -2.66 6.16
N ALA A 57 4.23 -3.65 5.88
CA ALA A 57 3.38 -3.66 4.69
C ALA A 57 2.32 -2.55 4.68
N VAL A 58 1.80 -2.17 5.86
CA VAL A 58 0.85 -1.04 5.98
C VAL A 58 1.57 0.29 5.76
N ILE A 59 2.74 0.49 6.38
CA ILE A 59 3.54 1.71 6.23
C ILE A 59 4.00 1.89 4.78
N SER A 60 4.49 0.82 4.13
CA SER A 60 4.91 0.87 2.73
C SER A 60 3.74 1.21 1.81
N SER A 61 2.56 0.65 2.07
CA SER A 61 1.34 0.99 1.33
C SER A 61 0.99 2.48 1.46
N LEU A 62 1.15 3.06 2.65
CA LEU A 62 0.90 4.50 2.86
C LEU A 62 1.87 5.37 2.07
N ILE A 63 3.16 5.03 2.07
CA ILE A 63 4.19 5.74 1.29
C ILE A 63 3.85 5.70 -0.21
N LEU A 64 3.45 4.53 -0.72
CA LEU A 64 3.04 4.38 -2.12
C LEU A 64 1.82 5.23 -2.45
N ILE A 65 0.81 5.31 -1.58
CA ILE A 65 -0.37 6.16 -1.80
C ILE A 65 0.03 7.63 -1.89
N ILE A 66 0.92 8.10 -1.02
CA ILE A 66 1.43 9.48 -1.06
C ILE A 66 2.14 9.75 -2.38
N TRP A 67 2.97 8.82 -2.86
CA TRP A 67 3.65 8.93 -4.14
C TRP A 67 2.69 8.95 -5.33
N ILE A 68 1.72 8.04 -5.36
CA ILE A 68 0.67 7.97 -6.38
C ILE A 68 -0.06 9.32 -6.46
N MET A 69 -0.51 9.83 -5.30
CA MET A 69 -1.20 11.11 -5.20
C MET A 69 -0.33 12.27 -5.70
N GLY A 70 0.95 12.29 -5.32
CA GLY A 70 1.90 13.29 -5.79
C GLY A 70 2.08 13.28 -7.31
N GLY A 71 2.19 12.09 -7.91
CA GLY A 71 2.29 11.94 -9.37
C GLY A 71 1.02 12.38 -10.11
N ILE A 72 -0.15 11.99 -9.58
CA ILE A 72 -1.45 12.40 -10.13
C ILE A 72 -1.62 13.92 -10.06
N LEU A 73 -1.33 14.53 -8.91
CA LEU A 73 -1.45 15.98 -8.72
C LEU A 73 -0.50 16.76 -9.64
N ARG A 74 0.74 16.30 -9.82
CA ARG A 74 1.69 16.93 -10.74
C ARG A 74 1.22 16.92 -12.19
N TYR A 75 0.48 15.90 -12.59
CA TYR A 75 -0.10 15.83 -13.93
C TYR A 75 -1.39 16.66 -14.04
N LEU A 76 -2.33 16.48 -13.10
CA LEU A 76 -3.66 17.09 -13.19
C LEU A 76 -3.65 18.59 -12.88
N PHE A 77 -2.77 19.07 -11.99
CA PHE A 77 -2.78 20.46 -11.58
C PHE A 77 -2.49 21.44 -12.75
N PRO A 78 -1.42 21.27 -13.55
CA PRO A 78 -1.19 22.12 -14.73
C PRO A 78 -2.34 22.03 -15.75
N VAL A 79 -2.88 20.81 -15.96
CA VAL A 79 -3.96 20.55 -16.93
C VAL A 79 -5.26 21.24 -16.52
N ILE A 80 -5.65 21.17 -15.26
CA ILE A 80 -6.90 21.76 -14.75
C ILE A 80 -6.83 23.28 -14.70
N PHE A 81 -5.70 23.83 -14.26
CA PHE A 81 -5.55 25.28 -14.11
C PHE A 81 -5.03 25.99 -15.36
N ASN A 82 -4.83 25.25 -16.46
CA ASN A 82 -4.23 25.75 -17.70
C ASN A 82 -2.92 26.50 -17.45
N ALA A 83 -2.19 26.08 -16.41
CA ALA A 83 -0.90 26.62 -16.06
C ALA A 83 0.12 25.95 -16.99
N LYS A 84 0.56 26.69 -18.01
CA LYS A 84 1.62 26.26 -18.93
C LYS A 84 2.96 26.11 -18.22
#